data_AF-A0A553QGJ5-F1
#
_entry.id   AF-A0A553QGJ5-F1
#
_cell.length_a   1.000
_cell.length_b   1.000
_cell.length_c   1.000
_cell.angle_alpha   90.00
_cell.angle_beta   90.00
_cell.angle_gamma   90.00
#
_symmetry.space_group_name_H-M   'P 1'
#
loop_
_entity.id
_entity.type
_entity.pdbx_description
1 polymer ?
#
loop_
_entity_poly.entity_id
_entity_poly.type
_entity_poly.pdbx_seq_one_letter_code
_entity_poly.pdbx_strand_id
1 'polypeptide(L)'
;QLNSLHGAGEMQQLQKLSICFIALLLWMPTGGSPSVQIGGLFPRGADQEYSAFRVGMVQFGTAEFRLTPHIDNLEVANSFA
;
A
#
# COMPACT_ATOMS: atom_id res chain seq x y z
N GLN A 1 -18.75 6.80 -50.20
CA GLN A 1 -17.76 5.75 -49.84
C GLN A 1 -16.42 6.29 -49.32
N LEU A 2 -15.95 7.48 -49.70
CA LEU A 2 -14.66 8.04 -49.24
C LEU A 2 -14.63 8.48 -47.76
N ASN A 3 -15.74 8.96 -47.20
CA ASN A 3 -15.81 9.38 -45.78
C ASN A 3 -15.75 8.21 -44.79
N SER A 4 -16.03 6.97 -45.22
CA SER A 4 -15.99 5.78 -44.36
C SER A 4 -14.59 5.20 -44.18
N LEU A 5 -13.69 5.43 -45.14
CA LEU A 5 -12.30 4.98 -45.09
C LEU A 5 -11.42 5.90 -44.23
N HIS A 6 -11.76 7.20 -44.17
CA HIS A 6 -11.06 8.16 -43.31
C HIS A 6 -11.29 7.88 -41.82
N GLY A 7 -12.53 7.57 -41.41
CA GLY A 7 -12.85 7.21 -40.02
C GLY A 7 -12.30 5.85 -39.57
N ALA A 8 -12.08 4.91 -40.50
CA ALA A 8 -11.52 3.60 -40.17
C ALA A 8 -10.07 3.69 -39.65
N GLY A 9 -9.28 4.63 -40.16
CA GLY A 9 -7.91 4.88 -39.69
C GLY A 9 -7.87 5.42 -38.26
N GLU A 10 -8.81 6.31 -37.90
CA GLU A 10 -8.91 6.86 -36.54
C GLU A 10 -9.40 5.82 -35.53
N MET A 11 -10.38 4.99 -35.88
CA MET A 11 -10.83 3.89 -35.02
C MET A 11 -9.71 2.90 -34.72
N GLN A 12 -8.86 2.61 -35.71
CA GLN A 12 -7.69 1.75 -35.53
C GLN A 12 -6.63 2.38 -34.61
N GLN A 13 -6.44 3.70 -34.65
CA GLN A 13 -5.53 4.38 -33.71
C GLN A 13 -6.07 4.36 -32.27
N LEU A 14 -7.36 4.61 -32.09
CA LEU A 14 -8.00 4.57 -30.76
C LEU A 14 -7.91 3.18 -30.13
N GLN A 15 -8.08 2.11 -30.93
CA GLN A 15 -7.92 0.75 -30.46
C GLN A 15 -6.47 0.44 -30.05
N LYS A 16 -5.48 0.90 -30.82
CA LYS A 16 -4.06 0.73 -30.46
C LYS A 16 -3.71 1.49 -29.18
N LEU A 17 -4.20 2.72 -29.04
CA LEU A 17 -4.00 3.52 -27.84
C LEU A 17 -4.64 2.87 -26.61
N SER A 18 -5.86 2.35 -26.74
CA SER A 18 -6.57 1.62 -25.68
C SER A 18 -5.82 0.35 -25.24
N ILE A 19 -5.32 -0.44 -26.19
CA ILE A 19 -4.51 -1.64 -25.90
C ILE A 19 -3.21 -1.27 -25.18
N CYS A 20 -2.55 -0.19 -25.60
CA CYS A 20 -1.36 0.32 -24.90
C CYS A 20 -1.68 0.76 -23.47
N PHE A 21 -2.79 1.46 -23.23
CA PHE A 21 -3.21 1.87 -21.89
C PHE A 21 -3.52 0.67 -20.99
N ILE A 22 -4.23 -0.33 -21.51
CA ILE A 22 -4.53 -1.57 -20.76
C ILE A 22 -3.26 -2.33 -20.43
N ALA A 23 -2.34 -2.45 -21.39
CA ALA A 23 -1.04 -3.09 -21.16
C ALA A 23 -0.20 -2.32 -20.11
N LEU A 24 -0.23 -0.99 -20.12
CA LEU A 24 0.46 -0.15 -19.13
C LEU A 24 -0.11 -0.35 -17.72
N LEU A 25 -1.43 -0.41 -17.60
CA LEU A 25 -2.12 -0.63 -16.33
C LEU A 25 -1.88 -2.04 -15.77
N LEU A 26 -1.81 -3.06 -16.64
CA LEU A 26 -1.53 -4.45 -16.26
C LEU A 26 -0.04 -4.72 -15.96
N TRP A 27 0.87 -3.85 -16.41
CA TRP A 27 2.30 -3.93 -16.13
C TRP A 27 2.72 -3.18 -14.86
N MET A 28 1.81 -2.40 -14.26
CA MET A 28 2.06 -1.78 -12.96
C MET A 28 2.27 -2.90 -11.93
N PRO A 29 3.42 -2.96 -11.23
CA PRO A 29 3.60 -3.94 -10.18
C PRO A 29 2.55 -3.67 -9.10
N THR A 30 1.59 -4.58 -8.95
CA THR A 30 0.68 -4.63 -7.79
C THR A 30 1.46 -5.21 -6.60
N GLY A 31 2.59 -4.61 -6.27
CA GLY A 31 3.45 -5.01 -5.17
C GLY A 31 3.00 -4.27 -3.92
N GLY A 32 2.40 -4.97 -2.97
CA GLY A 32 2.24 -4.41 -1.63
C GLY A 32 3.63 -4.12 -1.03
N SER A 33 3.75 -3.02 -0.29
CA SER A 33 4.98 -2.70 0.42
C SER A 33 5.36 -3.86 1.35
N PRO A 34 6.58 -4.41 1.30
CA PRO A 34 7.03 -5.40 2.27
C PRO A 34 6.91 -4.81 3.68
N SER A 35 6.52 -5.66 4.63
CA SER A 35 6.38 -5.24 6.02
C SER A 35 6.88 -6.29 6.99
N VAL A 36 7.43 -5.83 8.11
CA VAL A 36 7.93 -6.69 9.19
C VAL A 36 7.03 -6.53 10.41
N GLN A 37 6.57 -7.64 10.98
CA GLN A 37 5.83 -7.63 12.22
C GLN A 37 6.76 -7.40 13.40
N ILE A 38 6.39 -6.50 14.30
CA ILE A 38 7.12 -6.25 15.55
C ILE A 38 6.17 -6.25 16.73
N GLY A 39 6.61 -6.74 17.88
CA GLY A 39 5.88 -6.59 19.12
C GLY A 39 6.17 -5.24 19.77
N GLY A 40 5.17 -4.66 20.47
CA GLY A 40 5.38 -3.51 21.33
C GLY A 40 4.67 -3.69 22.67
N LEU A 41 5.42 -3.62 23.75
CA LEU A 41 4.92 -3.73 25.13
C LEU A 41 5.07 -2.36 25.82
N PHE A 42 3.94 -1.70 26.07
CA PHE A 42 3.89 -0.37 26.69
C PHE A 42 3.28 -0.44 28.10
N PRO A 43 4.01 -0.09 29.17
CA PRO A 43 3.49 -0.17 30.52
C PRO A 43 2.29 0.76 30.74
N ARG A 44 1.47 0.48 31.76
CA ARG A 44 0.34 1.36 32.09
C ARG A 44 0.84 2.77 32.39
N GLY A 45 0.19 3.77 31.78
CA GLY A 45 0.57 5.18 31.90
C GLY A 45 1.63 5.65 30.90
N ALA A 46 2.15 4.78 30.02
CA ALA A 46 3.07 5.15 28.94
C ALA A 46 2.34 5.70 27.69
N ASP A 47 1.31 6.51 27.90
CA ASP A 47 0.45 7.03 26.82
C ASP A 47 1.24 7.96 25.88
N GLN A 48 2.22 8.69 26.43
CA GLN A 48 3.08 9.59 25.65
C GLN A 48 4.05 8.79 24.77
N GLU A 49 4.68 7.76 25.31
CA GLU A 49 5.60 6.87 24.59
C GLU A 49 4.87 6.06 23.53
N TYR A 50 3.68 5.55 23.84
CA TYR A 50 2.83 4.88 22.87
C TYR A 50 2.41 5.82 21.73
N SER A 51 2.05 7.06 22.05
CA SER A 51 1.72 8.08 21.05
C SER A 51 2.93 8.44 20.18
N ALA A 52 4.10 8.63 20.79
CA ALA A 52 5.35 8.91 20.07
C ALA A 52 5.76 7.75 19.16
N PHE A 53 5.60 6.50 19.62
CA PHE A 53 5.82 5.31 18.81
C PHE A 53 4.92 5.31 17.57
N ARG A 54 3.61 5.57 17.73
CA ARG A 54 2.67 5.65 16.60
C ARG A 54 3.03 6.75 15.61
N VAL A 55 3.45 7.92 16.11
CA VAL A 55 3.93 9.02 15.24
C VAL A 55 5.17 8.58 14.47
N GLY A 56 6.13 7.92 15.12
CA GLY A 56 7.33 7.38 14.46
C GLY A 56 7.00 6.37 13.36
N MET A 57 6.03 5.48 13.61
CA MET A 57 5.56 4.50 12.62
C MET A 57 5.02 5.16 11.34
N VAL A 58 4.31 6.28 11.48
CA VAL A 58 3.80 7.05 10.33
C VAL A 58 4.92 7.85 9.66
N GLN A 59 5.81 8.47 10.45
CA GLN A 59 6.87 9.34 9.95
C GLN A 59 7.94 8.60 9.15
N PHE A 60 8.27 7.36 9.56
CA PHE A 60 9.36 6.57 8.98
C PHE A 60 8.88 5.40 8.11
N GLY A 61 7.58 5.09 8.11
CA GLY A 61 7.00 4.12 7.18
C GLY A 61 7.00 4.68 5.76
N THR A 62 7.46 3.88 4.79
CA THR A 62 7.46 4.26 3.38
C THR A 62 6.58 3.31 2.56
N ALA A 63 6.31 3.68 1.31
CA ALA A 63 5.65 2.80 0.36
C ALA A 63 6.54 1.60 -0.05
N GLU A 64 7.84 1.63 0.25
CA GLU A 64 8.76 0.53 -0.03
C GLU A 64 8.96 -0.39 1.17
N PHE A 65 8.73 0.10 2.40
CA PHE A 65 8.91 -0.70 3.60
C PHE A 65 8.17 -0.09 4.80
N ARG A 66 7.49 -0.92 5.59
CA ARG A 66 6.91 -0.48 6.87
C ARG A 66 7.02 -1.54 7.96
N LEU A 67 6.94 -1.09 9.21
CA LEU A 67 6.71 -1.98 10.35
C LEU A 67 5.19 -2.17 10.55
N THR A 68 4.79 -3.36 11.00
CA THR A 68 3.40 -3.67 11.36
C THR A 68 3.38 -4.09 12.83
N PRO A 69 3.01 -3.19 13.76
CA PRO A 69 3.13 -3.47 15.18
C PRO A 69 1.98 -4.35 15.67
N HIS A 70 2.29 -5.30 16.53
CA HIS A 70 1.35 -6.06 17.35
C HIS A 70 1.48 -5.56 18.79
N ILE A 71 0.47 -4.84 19.27
CA ILE A 71 0.45 -4.26 20.61
C ILE A 71 -0.55 -5.08 21.43
N ASP A 72 -0.03 -6.04 22.19
CA ASP A 72 -0.83 -6.80 23.12
C ASP A 72 -1.06 -6.01 24.40
N ASN A 73 -2.27 -6.08 24.93
CA ASN A 73 -2.58 -5.44 26.19
C ASN A 73 -1.78 -6.14 27.29
N LEU A 74 -0.86 -5.44 27.97
CA LEU A 74 0.02 -6.01 29.00
C LEU A 74 -0.73 -6.71 30.15
N GLU A 75 -2.02 -6.38 30.31
CA GLU A 75 -2.93 -7.02 31.25
C GLU A 75 -3.41 -8.43 30.84
N VAL A 76 -3.26 -8.81 29.57
CA VAL A 76 -3.49 -10.18 29.05
C VAL A 76 -2.17 -10.96 28.94
N ALA A 77 -1.04 -10.28 28.76
CA ALA A 77 0.28 -10.92 28.60
C ALA A 77 0.84 -11.56 29.89
N ASN A 78 0.22 -11.31 31.05
CA ASN A 78 0.59 -11.94 32.32
C ASN A 78 0.11 -13.40 32.48
N SER A 79 -0.49 -14.04 31.45
CA SER A 79 -1.00 -15.41 31.55
C SER A 79 0.07 -16.52 31.49
N PHE A 80 1.37 -16.19 31.61
CA PHE A 80 2.48 -17.16 31.61
C PHE A 80 3.34 -17.11 32.90
N ALA A 81 2.82 -16.52 33.98
CA ALA A 81 3.42 -16.62 35.31
C ALA A 81 2.95 -17.87 36.07
#